data_AF-A5HHG6-F1
#
_entry.id   AF-A5HHG6-F1
#
_cell.length_a   1.000
_cell.length_b   1.000
_cell.length_c   1.000
_cell.angle_alpha   90.00
_cell.angle_beta   90.00
_cell.angle_gamma   90.00
#
_symmetry.space_group_name_H-M   'P 1'
#
loop_
_entity.id
_entity.type
_entity.pdbx_description
1 polymer ?
#
loop_
_entity_poly.entity_id
_entity_poly.type
_entity_poly.pdbx_seq_one_letter_code
_entity_poly.pdbx_strand_id
1 'polypeptide(L)' 'ARPSQCSCYVGPVNRLHYFDCYTKELSSVPAAIPVNTQILQLQNNRIQSLPVGVFDSVGSQ' A
#
# COMPACT_ATOMS: atom_id res chain seq x y z
N ALA A 1 -9.45 -14.40 10.09
CA ALA A 1 -8.84 -13.19 9.52
C ALA A 1 -8.70 -13.41 8.02
N ARG A 2 -9.31 -12.55 7.18
CA ARG A 2 -9.08 -12.62 5.73
C ARG A 2 -7.62 -12.20 5.50
N PRO A 3 -6.76 -13.02 4.89
CA PRO A 3 -5.39 -12.58 4.61
C PRO A 3 -5.48 -11.28 3.83
N SER A 4 -4.74 -10.27 4.26
CA SER A 4 -4.53 -9.05 3.49
C SER A 4 -4.03 -9.50 2.11
N GLN A 5 -4.68 -9.05 1.04
CA GLN A 5 -4.25 -9.39 -0.32
C GLN A 5 -2.84 -8.85 -0.62
N CYS A 6 -2.40 -7.86 0.15
CA CYS A 6 -1.10 -7.21 0.07
C CYS A 6 -0.08 -7.81 1.03
N SER A 7 1.20 -7.68 0.68
CA SER A 7 2.35 -8.13 1.46
C SER A 7 3.11 -6.94 2.04
N CYS A 8 3.62 -7.10 3.27
CA CYS A 8 4.52 -6.13 3.89
C CYS A 8 5.93 -6.71 3.92
N TYR A 9 6.93 -5.97 3.46
CA TYR A 9 8.33 -6.39 3.54
C TYR A 9 9.30 -5.21 3.61
N VAL A 10 10.55 -5.48 3.99
CA VAL A 10 11.64 -4.51 3.98
C VAL A 10 12.52 -4.76 2.76
N GLY A 11 12.75 -3.73 1.95
CA GLY A 11 13.57 -3.82 0.75
C GLY A 11 15.00 -4.29 1.08
N PRO A 12 15.55 -5.27 0.36
CA PRO A 12 16.84 -5.85 0.72
C PRO A 12 18.01 -4.88 0.52
N VAL A 13 17.87 -3.91 -0.38
CA VAL A 13 18.94 -2.96 -0.75
C VAL A 13 18.79 -1.63 -0.02
N ASN A 14 17.61 -1.01 -0.09
CA ASN A 14 17.37 0.34 0.43
C ASN A 14 16.77 0.35 1.84
N ARG A 15 16.45 -0.84 2.41
CA ARG A 15 15.80 -1.00 3.73
C ARG A 15 14.49 -0.23 3.89
N LEU A 16 13.85 0.14 2.78
CA LEU A 16 12.57 0.82 2.82
C LEU A 16 11.45 -0.16 3.19
N HIS A 17 10.43 0.33 3.87
CA HIS A 17 9.24 -0.45 4.19
C HIS A 17 8.25 -0.41 3.02
N TYR A 18 8.01 -1.58 2.42
CA TYR A 18 7.09 -1.77 1.30
C TYR A 18 5.73 -2.27 1.79
N PHE A 19 4.68 -1.64 1.28
CA PHE A 19 3.32 -2.18 1.30
C PHE A 19 2.91 -2.54 -0.12
N ASP A 20 3.00 -3.82 -0.46
CA ASP A 20 2.89 -4.33 -1.82
C ASP A 20 1.51 -4.93 -2.10
N CYS A 21 0.74 -4.20 -2.90
CA CYS A 21 -0.57 -4.59 -3.42
C CYS A 21 -0.55 -4.73 -4.95
N TYR A 22 0.58 -5.08 -5.56
CA TYR A 22 0.68 -5.25 -7.00
C TYR A 22 -0.24 -6.35 -7.54
N THR A 23 -1.00 -6.04 -8.59
CA THR A 23 -1.85 -7.03 -9.31
C THR A 23 -2.80 -7.78 -8.38
N LYS A 24 -3.53 -7.06 -7.51
CA LYS A 24 -4.48 -7.63 -6.53
C LYS A 24 -5.94 -7.42 -6.90
N GLU A 25 -6.20 -6.90 -8.10
CA GLU A 25 -7.55 -6.58 -8.60
C GLU A 25 -8.34 -5.62 -7.69
N LEU A 26 -7.63 -4.77 -6.93
CA LEU A 26 -8.26 -3.83 -6.02
C LEU A 26 -9.10 -2.81 -6.79
N SER A 27 -10.35 -2.62 -6.36
CA SER A 27 -11.22 -1.56 -6.88
C SER A 27 -11.08 -0.24 -6.10
N SER A 28 -10.43 -0.28 -4.94
CA SER A 28 -10.18 0.87 -4.06
C SER A 28 -8.86 0.69 -3.32
N VAL A 29 -8.31 1.79 -2.83
CA VAL A 29 -7.11 1.76 -1.97
C VAL A 29 -7.45 1.01 -0.66
N PRO A 30 -6.57 0.12 -0.15
CA PRO A 30 -6.79 -0.53 1.13
C PRO A 30 -6.96 0.49 2.25
N ALA A 31 -7.99 0.33 3.09
CA ALA A 31 -8.30 1.28 4.16
C ALA A 31 -7.24 1.35 5.26
N ALA A 32 -6.37 0.34 5.37
CA ALA A 32 -5.30 0.28 6.36
C ALA A 32 -3.94 0.16 5.65
N ILE A 33 -3.34 1.30 5.34
CA ILE A 33 -1.94 1.38 4.92
C ILE A 33 -1.09 1.49 6.20
N PRO A 34 -0.08 0.63 6.43
CA PRO A 34 0.78 0.75 7.59
C PRO A 34 1.46 2.12 7.64
N VAL A 35 1.49 2.75 8.83
CA VAL A 35 2.05 4.12 9.01
C VAL A 35 3.55 4.20 8.70
N ASN A 36 4.26 3.08 8.79
CA ASN A 36 5.67 2.99 8.43
C ASN A 36 5.90 2.71 6.94
N THR A 37 4.85 2.69 6.11
CA THR A 37 4.98 2.50 4.66
C THR A 37 5.77 3.67 4.07
N GLN A 38 6.90 3.33 3.44
CA GLN A 38 7.73 4.29 2.70
C GLN A 38 7.53 4.10 1.19
N ILE A 39 7.21 2.87 0.75
CA ILE A 39 6.87 2.58 -0.63
C ILE A 39 5.52 1.85 -0.67
N LEU A 40 4.53 2.46 -1.32
CA LEU A 40 3.21 1.91 -1.55
C LEU A 40 3.07 1.44 -3.00
N GLN A 41 2.85 0.15 -3.22
CA GLN A 41 2.70 -0.41 -4.57
C GLN A 41 1.24 -0.78 -4.85
N LEU A 42 0.55 0.05 -5.63
CA LEU A 42 -0.85 -0.14 -6.02
C LEU A 42 -1.03 -0.39 -7.52
N GLN A 43 0.05 -0.55 -8.28
CA GLN A 43 0.00 -0.68 -9.72
C GLN A 43 -0.67 -1.98 -10.19
N ASN A 44 -1.22 -1.95 -11.40
CA ASN A 44 -1.99 -3.05 -12.02
C ASN A 44 -3.23 -3.48 -11.20
N ASN A 45 -3.94 -2.50 -10.63
CA ASN A 45 -5.24 -2.69 -9.99
C ASN A 45 -6.35 -2.00 -10.80
N ARG A 46 -7.60 -2.07 -10.32
CA ARG A 46 -8.80 -1.49 -10.93
C ARG A 46 -9.25 -0.20 -10.21
N ILE A 47 -8.32 0.47 -9.53
CA ILE A 47 -8.57 1.70 -8.78
C ILE A 47 -8.75 2.84 -9.78
N GLN A 48 -9.94 3.44 -9.81
CA GLN A 48 -10.28 4.53 -10.73
C GLN A 48 -10.18 5.91 -10.09
N SER A 49 -10.27 5.98 -8.77
CA SER A 49 -10.21 7.22 -8.01
C SER A 49 -9.54 7.00 -6.66
N LEU A 50 -8.97 8.08 -6.15
CA LEU A 50 -8.32 8.12 -4.85
C LEU A 50 -9.19 8.98 -3.93
N PRO A 51 -9.65 8.45 -2.78
CA PRO A 51 -10.30 9.28 -1.78
C PRO A 51 -9.36 10.40 -1.33
N VAL A 52 -9.92 11.58 -1.08
CA VAL A 52 -9.15 12.70 -0.52
C VAL A 52 -8.57 12.26 0.84
N GLY A 53 -7.30 12.55 1.05
CA GLY A 53 -6.60 12.25 2.30
C GLY A 53 -6.20 10.79 2.51
N VAL A 54 -6.42 9.91 1.52
CA VAL A 54 -6.09 8.48 1.65
C VAL A 54 -4.60 8.20 1.91
N PHE A 55 -3.73 9.18 1.67
CA PHE A 55 -2.28 9.08 1.90
C PHE A 55 -1.76 10.05 2.97
N ASP A 56 -2.62 10.75 3.71
CA ASP A 56 -2.19 11.75 4.70
C ASP A 56 -1.35 11.13 5.84
N SER A 57 -1.58 9.84 6.12
CA SER A 57 -0.85 9.07 7.14
C SER A 57 0.36 8.29 6.59
N VAL A 58 0.68 8.42 5.30
CA VAL A 58 1.77 7.68 4.66
C VAL A 58 3.05 8.52 4.72
N GLY A 59 4.13 7.95 5.27
CA GLY A 59 5.43 8.63 5.32
C GLY A 59 5.56 9.75 6.35
N SER A 60 4.59 9.91 7.25
CA SER A 60 4.54 10.95 8.29
C SER A 60 5.49 10.70 9.48
N GLN A 61 6.60 9.98 9.29
CA GLN A 61 7.58 9.71 10.35
C GLN A 61 8.56 10.86 10.57
#